data_AF-A0A0C9XE16-F1
#
_entry.id   AF-A0A0C9XE16-F1
#
_cell.length_a   1.000
_cell.length_b   1.000
_cell.length_c   1.000
_cell.angle_alpha   90.00
_cell.angle_beta   90.00
_cell.angle_gamma   90.00
#
_symmetry.space_group_name_H-M   'P 1'
#
loop_
_entity.id
_entity.type
_entity.pdbx_description
1 polymer ?
#
loop_
_entity_poly.entity_id
_entity_poly.type
_entity_poly.pdbx_seq_one_letter_code
_entity_poly.pdbx_strand_id
1 'polypeptide(L)'
;MQLQEDSGETGKKKYVNFKRVVWHKAFYEILKSVEQYAETGYHLTTADIERWMFPIVLIASADYEEQCVIALIRGINSKFPCPVCLIPGDQLANLSSDFPLRFSSDMEKIYKSTIGLGASETEETLKNVGLRDVENVFWKFPHTDIYQAISWDHLHAYHGGLFSDHIWEEVKSVAEELGKNVSKLIDTQVDALPTWSGSNHFSSIIKTGEFADGSKYEDMSKKHLLEDISY
;
A
#
# COMPACT_ATOMS: atom_id res chain seq x y z
N MET A 1 -4.78 11.27 5.05
CA MET A 1 -5.22 12.22 6.12
C MET A 1 -5.40 11.46 7.42
N GLN A 2 -4.42 11.46 8.32
CA GLN A 2 -4.56 10.84 9.64
C GLN A 2 -5.20 11.85 10.61
N LEU A 3 -6.42 11.57 11.06
CA LEU A 3 -7.05 12.34 12.14
C LEU A 3 -6.30 12.05 13.44
N GLN A 4 -5.92 13.10 14.16
CA GLN A 4 -5.27 12.99 15.47
C GLN A 4 -6.21 12.23 16.41
N GLU A 5 -5.74 11.09 16.92
CA GLU A 5 -6.56 10.25 17.79
C GLU A 5 -6.65 10.88 19.19
N ASP A 6 -7.83 10.75 19.82
CA ASP A 6 -7.93 11.01 21.24
C ASP A 6 -7.09 9.95 21.99
N SER A 7 -6.13 10.42 22.78
CA SER A 7 -5.17 9.60 23.52
C SER A 7 -5.81 8.48 24.36
N GLY A 8 -7.07 8.63 24.76
CA GLY A 8 -7.82 7.62 25.50
C GLY A 8 -8.35 6.46 24.63
N GLU A 9 -8.47 6.64 23.32
CA GLU A 9 -9.07 5.66 22.39
C GLU A 9 -8.05 5.01 21.44
N THR A 10 -6.83 5.52 21.41
CA THR A 10 -5.72 5.00 20.62
C THR A 10 -5.50 3.51 20.84
N GLY A 11 -5.43 2.76 19.73
CA GLY A 11 -5.18 1.31 19.74
C GLY A 11 -6.37 0.44 20.18
N LYS A 12 -7.48 1.00 20.67
CA LYS A 12 -8.65 0.20 21.05
C LYS A 12 -9.32 -0.39 19.81
N LYS A 13 -9.52 -1.72 19.80
CA LYS A 13 -10.16 -2.46 18.69
C LYS A 13 -11.45 -1.79 18.21
N LYS A 14 -12.31 -1.37 19.14
CA LYS A 14 -13.60 -0.72 18.82
C LYS A 14 -13.40 0.58 18.04
N TYR A 15 -12.48 1.44 18.48
CA TYR A 15 -12.18 2.71 17.82
C TYR A 15 -11.51 2.50 16.44
N VAL A 16 -10.59 1.54 16.37
CA VAL A 16 -9.93 1.13 15.12
C VAL A 16 -10.96 0.66 14.08
N ASN A 17 -11.91 -0.19 14.47
CA ASN A 17 -13.01 -0.62 13.59
C ASN A 17 -13.96 0.55 13.26
N PHE A 18 -14.28 1.41 14.23
CA PHE A 18 -15.12 2.58 14.01
C PHE A 18 -14.56 3.51 12.91
N LYS A 19 -13.26 3.83 12.92
CA LYS A 19 -12.63 4.62 11.86
C LYS A 19 -12.78 3.98 10.47
N ARG A 20 -12.68 2.66 10.39
CA ARG A 20 -12.86 1.89 9.14
C ARG A 20 -14.31 1.93 8.68
N VAL A 21 -15.27 1.80 9.60
CA VAL A 21 -16.70 1.98 9.29
C VAL A 21 -16.95 3.38 8.72
N VAL A 22 -16.39 4.43 9.34
CA VAL A 22 -16.54 5.81 8.85
C VAL A 22 -15.93 5.96 7.46
N TRP A 23 -14.72 5.43 7.24
CA TRP A 23 -14.05 5.49 5.93
C TRP A 23 -14.88 4.80 4.85
N HIS A 24 -15.33 3.56 5.08
CA HIS A 24 -16.10 2.78 4.10
C HIS A 24 -17.47 3.43 3.80
N LYS A 25 -18.14 3.99 4.81
CA LYS A 25 -19.40 4.74 4.62
C LYS A 25 -19.19 6.05 3.85
N ALA A 26 -18.13 6.78 4.17
CA ALA A 26 -17.81 8.02 3.45
C ALA A 26 -17.42 7.74 1.99
N PHE A 27 -16.61 6.70 1.76
CA PHE A 27 -16.24 6.28 0.40
C PHE A 27 -17.45 5.79 -0.40
N TYR A 28 -18.38 5.09 0.26
CA TYR A 28 -19.64 4.69 -0.38
C TYR A 28 -20.44 5.88 -0.91
N GLU A 29 -20.54 6.99 -0.19
CA GLU A 29 -21.27 8.17 -0.69
C GLU A 29 -20.66 8.73 -1.98
N ILE A 30 -19.36 8.52 -2.23
CA ILE A 30 -18.71 8.86 -3.51
C ILE A 30 -19.14 7.89 -4.62
N LEU A 31 -19.20 6.58 -4.31
CA LEU A 31 -19.54 5.52 -5.28
C LEU A 31 -21.04 5.34 -5.53
N LYS A 32 -21.89 5.89 -4.66
CA LYS A 32 -23.33 5.65 -4.62
C LYS A 32 -24.04 5.96 -5.93
N SER A 33 -23.60 6.99 -6.66
CA SER A 33 -24.19 7.38 -7.95
C SER A 33 -23.96 6.34 -9.06
N VAL A 34 -22.91 5.51 -8.93
CA VAL A 34 -22.53 4.50 -9.92
C VAL A 34 -22.91 3.07 -9.53
N GLU A 35 -23.36 2.82 -8.29
CA GLU A 35 -23.79 1.48 -7.83
C GLU A 35 -24.91 0.91 -8.70
N GLN A 36 -25.86 1.74 -9.16
CA GLN A 36 -26.95 1.30 -10.05
C GLN A 36 -26.47 0.69 -11.37
N TYR A 37 -25.28 1.07 -11.85
CA TYR A 37 -24.67 0.56 -13.07
C TYR A 37 -23.71 -0.59 -12.82
N ALA A 38 -23.46 -0.95 -11.55
CA ALA A 38 -22.50 -2.00 -11.21
C ALA A 38 -22.95 -3.39 -11.69
N GLU A 39 -24.26 -3.66 -11.68
CA GLU A 39 -24.83 -4.91 -12.22
C GLU A 39 -25.35 -4.77 -13.65
N THR A 40 -25.96 -3.63 -13.97
CA THR A 40 -26.68 -3.44 -15.25
C THR A 40 -25.78 -2.90 -16.37
N GLY A 41 -24.64 -2.32 -16.01
CA GLY A 41 -23.78 -1.58 -16.92
C GLY A 41 -24.44 -0.27 -17.41
N TYR A 42 -23.69 0.46 -18.22
CA TYR A 42 -24.09 1.71 -18.84
C TYR A 42 -23.78 1.67 -20.33
N HIS A 43 -24.78 1.96 -21.17
CA HIS A 43 -24.61 2.04 -22.61
C HIS A 43 -24.11 3.45 -22.98
N LEU A 44 -22.89 3.52 -23.52
CA LEU A 44 -22.26 4.73 -23.99
C LEU A 44 -22.02 4.65 -25.50
N THR A 45 -22.62 5.55 -26.26
CA THR A 45 -22.35 5.69 -27.70
C THR A 45 -21.24 6.69 -27.93
N THR A 46 -20.12 6.24 -28.50
CA THR A 46 -18.98 7.08 -28.88
C THR A 46 -18.55 6.77 -30.32
N ALA A 47 -18.42 7.79 -31.18
CA ALA A 47 -18.00 7.62 -32.57
C ALA A 47 -18.80 6.51 -33.31
N ASP A 48 -20.13 6.56 -33.16
CA ASP A 48 -21.08 5.61 -33.75
C ASP A 48 -20.91 4.13 -33.31
N ILE A 49 -20.11 3.89 -32.27
CA ILE A 49 -19.95 2.57 -31.63
C ILE A 49 -20.66 2.62 -30.28
N GLU A 50 -21.62 1.71 -30.09
CA GLU A 50 -22.24 1.46 -28.80
C GLU A 50 -21.29 0.61 -27.93
N ARG A 51 -20.99 1.09 -26.73
CA ARG A 51 -20.16 0.41 -25.75
C ARG A 51 -20.99 0.12 -24.50
N TRP A 52 -20.95 -1.11 -24.04
CA TRP A 52 -21.53 -1.50 -22.76
C TRP A 52 -20.44 -1.49 -21.70
N MET A 53 -20.51 -0.54 -20.77
CA MET A 53 -19.47 -0.26 -19.78
C MET A 53 -19.94 -0.62 -18.38
N PHE A 54 -19.03 -1.11 -17.54
CA PHE A 54 -19.29 -1.41 -16.12
C PHE A 54 -18.33 -0.61 -15.24
N PRO A 55 -18.79 -0.01 -14.13
CA PRO A 55 -17.91 0.60 -13.17
C PRO A 55 -17.08 -0.48 -12.48
N ILE A 56 -15.76 -0.34 -12.52
CA ILE A 56 -14.80 -1.24 -11.88
C ILE A 56 -13.72 -0.42 -11.20
N VAL A 57 -13.34 -0.81 -9.98
CA VAL A 57 -12.08 -0.35 -9.39
C VAL A 57 -10.98 -1.28 -9.90
N LEU A 58 -10.26 -0.82 -10.91
CA LEU A 58 -9.18 -1.61 -11.53
C LEU A 58 -7.87 -1.51 -10.74
N ILE A 59 -7.60 -0.34 -10.14
CA ILE A 59 -6.36 -0.03 -9.42
C ILE A 59 -6.73 0.71 -8.14
N ALA A 60 -6.23 0.21 -7.01
CA ALA A 60 -6.29 0.84 -5.69
C ALA A 60 -4.85 1.04 -5.20
N SER A 61 -4.27 2.19 -5.57
CA SER A 61 -2.93 2.60 -5.16
C SER A 61 -3.00 3.43 -3.90
N ALA A 62 -2.36 2.93 -2.85
CA ALA A 62 -2.26 3.60 -1.56
C ALA A 62 -1.07 3.04 -0.78
N ASP A 63 -0.63 3.73 0.27
CA ASP A 63 0.35 3.16 1.20
C ASP A 63 -0.21 1.94 1.96
N TYR A 64 0.64 1.22 2.69
CA TYR A 64 0.21 -0.03 3.34
C TYR A 64 -0.88 0.20 4.38
N GLU A 65 -0.81 1.27 5.15
CA GLU A 65 -1.79 1.66 6.16
C GLU A 65 -3.17 1.90 5.54
N GLU A 66 -3.22 2.60 4.41
CA GLU A 66 -4.44 2.88 3.64
C GLU A 66 -4.95 1.62 2.93
N GLN A 67 -4.07 0.79 2.37
CA GLN A 67 -4.43 -0.55 1.86
C GLN A 67 -5.08 -1.40 2.95
N CYS A 68 -4.62 -1.31 4.21
CA CYS A 68 -5.25 -2.02 5.32
C CYS A 68 -6.68 -1.56 5.59
N VAL A 69 -6.98 -0.28 5.33
CA VAL A 69 -8.34 0.26 5.45
C VAL A 69 -9.19 -0.20 4.25
N ILE A 70 -8.66 -0.10 3.03
CA ILE A 70 -9.32 -0.48 1.78
C ILE A 70 -9.70 -1.98 1.78
N ALA A 71 -8.73 -2.85 2.07
CA ALA A 71 -8.89 -4.31 2.08
C ALA A 71 -9.57 -4.84 3.35
N LEU A 72 -9.73 -3.98 4.38
CA LEU A 72 -10.18 -4.33 5.73
C LEU A 72 -9.35 -5.41 6.41
N ILE A 73 -8.03 -5.39 6.20
CA ILE A 73 -7.11 -6.30 6.90
C ILE A 73 -6.66 -5.74 8.26
N ARG A 74 -6.05 -6.60 9.06
CA ARG A 74 -5.59 -6.27 10.42
C ARG A 74 -4.23 -5.58 10.50
N GLY A 75 -3.52 -5.44 9.37
CA GLY A 75 -2.17 -4.85 9.29
C GLY A 75 -1.07 -5.81 9.72
N ILE A 76 0.11 -5.29 10.06
CA ILE A 76 1.31 -6.10 10.38
C ILE A 76 1.12 -7.11 11.51
N ASN A 77 0.23 -6.82 12.48
CA ASN A 77 -0.05 -7.70 13.62
C ASN A 77 -1.12 -8.78 13.29
N SER A 78 -1.50 -8.90 12.01
CA SER A 78 -2.38 -9.95 11.51
C SER A 78 -1.65 -11.29 11.42
N LYS A 79 -2.38 -12.41 11.57
CA LYS A 79 -1.87 -13.72 11.15
C LYS A 79 -1.59 -13.75 9.64
N PHE A 80 -2.33 -12.94 8.87
CA PHE A 80 -2.25 -12.83 7.42
C PHE A 80 -2.18 -11.34 7.04
N PRO A 81 -0.98 -10.73 7.04
CA PRO A 81 -0.82 -9.28 6.92
C PRO A 81 -0.83 -8.76 5.48
N CYS A 82 -0.70 -9.62 4.47
CA CYS A 82 -0.77 -9.20 3.07
C CYS A 82 -2.23 -8.84 2.69
N PRO A 83 -2.45 -7.71 2.01
CA PRO A 83 -3.76 -7.34 1.50
C PRO A 83 -4.17 -8.13 0.26
N VAL A 84 -3.23 -8.77 -0.45
CA VAL A 84 -3.51 -9.52 -1.70
C VAL A 84 -3.68 -11.02 -1.45
N CYS A 85 -2.89 -11.61 -0.54
CA CYS A 85 -2.87 -13.06 -0.30
C CYS A 85 -2.95 -13.42 1.20
N LEU A 86 -3.12 -14.71 1.47
CA LEU A 86 -3.16 -15.32 2.79
C LEU A 86 -1.79 -15.87 3.21
N ILE A 87 -0.72 -15.10 2.98
CA ILE A 87 0.61 -15.42 3.50
C ILE A 87 0.63 -15.26 5.04
N PRO A 88 1.10 -16.28 5.79
CA PRO A 88 1.30 -16.15 7.23
C PRO A 88 2.32 -15.05 7.57
N GLY A 89 2.12 -14.36 8.69
CA GLY A 89 3.00 -13.26 9.11
C GLY A 89 4.46 -13.68 9.32
N ASP A 90 4.71 -14.91 9.75
CA ASP A 90 6.04 -15.50 9.92
C ASP A 90 6.67 -16.00 8.60
N GLN A 91 5.92 -15.97 7.50
CA GLN A 91 6.34 -16.38 6.17
C GLN A 91 6.57 -15.19 5.23
N LEU A 92 6.48 -13.94 5.69
CA LEU A 92 6.60 -12.75 4.84
C LEU A 92 7.91 -12.67 4.03
N ALA A 93 8.99 -13.28 4.54
CA ALA A 93 10.28 -13.35 3.85
C ALA A 93 10.40 -14.55 2.88
N ASN A 94 9.39 -15.42 2.80
CA ASN A 94 9.39 -16.60 1.94
C ASN A 94 9.04 -16.20 0.50
N LEU A 95 10.06 -16.07 -0.33
CA LEU A 95 9.95 -15.78 -1.76
C LEU A 95 9.84 -17.04 -2.64
N SER A 96 9.81 -18.23 -2.04
CA SER A 96 9.87 -19.52 -2.74
C SER A 96 8.53 -20.26 -2.74
N SER A 97 7.47 -19.67 -2.20
CA SER A 97 6.16 -20.31 -2.06
C SER A 97 5.05 -19.34 -2.44
N ASP A 98 4.06 -19.88 -3.15
CA ASP A 98 2.82 -19.17 -3.41
C ASP A 98 1.84 -19.39 -2.25
N PHE A 99 1.05 -18.37 -1.96
CA PHE A 99 0.00 -18.42 -0.94
C PHE A 99 -1.36 -18.12 -1.57
N PRO A 100 -2.46 -18.68 -1.05
CA PRO A 100 -3.79 -18.45 -1.60
C PRO A 100 -4.11 -16.97 -1.71
N LEU A 101 -4.64 -16.54 -2.86
CA LEU A 101 -5.09 -15.16 -3.07
C LEU A 101 -6.38 -14.90 -2.30
N ARG A 102 -6.61 -13.64 -1.96
CA ARG A 102 -7.89 -13.16 -1.46
C ARG A 102 -8.77 -12.80 -2.65
N PHE A 103 -10.04 -13.18 -2.58
CA PHE A 103 -11.07 -12.75 -3.52
C PHE A 103 -12.22 -12.08 -2.76
N SER A 104 -12.85 -11.09 -3.38
CA SER A 104 -14.01 -10.40 -2.80
C SER A 104 -15.10 -11.39 -2.40
N SER A 105 -15.41 -12.36 -3.26
CA SER A 105 -16.43 -13.39 -3.05
C SER A 105 -16.16 -14.25 -1.81
N ASP A 106 -14.91 -14.67 -1.60
CA ASP A 106 -14.52 -15.51 -0.47
C ASP A 106 -14.55 -14.72 0.84
N MET A 107 -13.98 -13.51 0.84
CA MET A 107 -13.92 -12.68 2.03
C MET A 107 -15.30 -12.19 2.46
N GLU A 108 -16.17 -11.84 1.52
CA GLU A 108 -17.57 -11.49 1.78
C GLU A 108 -18.34 -12.67 2.37
N LYS A 109 -18.18 -13.88 1.79
CA LYS A 109 -18.82 -15.10 2.30
C LYS A 109 -18.39 -15.41 3.74
N ILE A 110 -17.11 -15.28 4.05
CA ILE A 110 -16.58 -15.47 5.40
C ILE A 110 -17.11 -14.41 6.36
N TYR A 111 -17.15 -13.14 5.95
CA TYR A 111 -17.75 -12.09 6.77
C TYR A 111 -19.24 -12.39 7.07
N LYS A 112 -20.02 -12.72 6.04
CA LYS A 112 -21.45 -13.03 6.17
C LYS A 112 -21.72 -14.25 7.04
N SER A 113 -20.84 -15.26 7.06
CA SER A 113 -21.00 -16.42 7.95
C SER A 113 -20.85 -16.08 9.43
N THR A 114 -20.25 -14.93 9.76
CA THR A 114 -20.13 -14.46 11.14
C THR A 114 -21.34 -13.68 11.65
N ILE A 115 -22.29 -13.34 10.77
CA ILE A 115 -23.49 -12.58 11.15
C ILE A 115 -24.35 -13.44 12.09
N GLY A 116 -24.61 -12.93 13.29
CA GLY A 116 -25.39 -13.62 14.32
C GLY A 116 -24.55 -14.51 15.26
N LEU A 117 -23.24 -14.65 15.02
CA LEU A 117 -22.35 -15.34 15.96
C LEU A 117 -22.03 -14.47 17.20
N GLY A 118 -21.51 -15.13 18.24
CA GLY A 118 -20.98 -14.43 19.41
C GLY A 118 -19.68 -13.68 19.08
N ALA A 119 -19.41 -12.57 19.79
CA ALA A 119 -18.24 -11.71 19.52
C ALA A 119 -16.88 -12.45 19.54
N SER A 120 -16.75 -13.51 20.33
CA SER A 120 -15.53 -14.33 20.37
C SER A 120 -15.37 -15.18 19.10
N GLU A 121 -16.46 -15.81 18.65
CA GLU A 121 -16.49 -16.68 17.45
C GLU A 121 -16.30 -15.85 16.17
N THR A 122 -16.96 -14.69 16.08
CA THR A 122 -16.74 -13.71 15.02
C THR A 122 -15.26 -13.31 14.96
N GLU A 123 -14.67 -12.98 16.11
CA GLU A 123 -13.27 -12.55 16.16
C GLU A 123 -12.30 -13.66 15.74
N GLU A 124 -12.52 -14.88 16.20
CA GLU A 124 -11.71 -16.04 15.82
C GLU A 124 -11.78 -16.30 14.31
N THR A 125 -12.99 -16.34 13.76
CA THR A 125 -13.25 -16.59 12.34
C THR A 125 -12.54 -15.56 11.46
N LEU A 126 -12.74 -14.27 11.76
CA LEU A 126 -12.16 -13.19 10.96
C LEU A 126 -10.64 -13.08 11.14
N LYS A 127 -10.10 -13.38 12.33
CA LYS A 127 -8.64 -13.44 12.55
C LYS A 127 -7.97 -14.50 11.67
N ASN A 128 -8.63 -15.63 11.43
CA ASN A 128 -8.08 -16.73 10.63
C ASN A 128 -8.00 -16.43 9.13
N VAL A 129 -8.52 -15.29 8.69
CA VAL A 129 -8.26 -14.72 7.36
C VAL A 129 -7.72 -13.29 7.42
N GLY A 130 -7.36 -12.80 8.61
CA GLY A 130 -6.84 -11.45 8.81
C GLY A 130 -7.83 -10.31 8.56
N LEU A 131 -9.14 -10.59 8.47
CA LEU A 131 -10.18 -9.61 8.16
C LEU A 131 -10.66 -8.87 9.43
N ARG A 132 -11.10 -7.63 9.27
CA ARG A 132 -11.76 -6.83 10.31
C ARG A 132 -13.26 -7.10 10.31
N ASP A 133 -13.87 -6.96 11.49
CA ASP A 133 -15.33 -7.01 11.66
C ASP A 133 -15.96 -5.69 11.22
N VAL A 134 -15.93 -5.46 9.91
CA VAL A 134 -16.47 -4.30 9.19
C VAL A 134 -16.89 -4.81 7.80
N GLU A 135 -18.03 -4.36 7.29
CA GLU A 135 -18.47 -4.68 5.93
C GLU A 135 -17.69 -3.84 4.91
N ASN A 136 -17.18 -4.49 3.86
CA ASN A 136 -16.42 -3.80 2.82
C ASN A 136 -17.36 -3.16 1.79
N VAL A 137 -17.20 -1.86 1.52
CA VAL A 137 -17.99 -1.14 0.52
C VAL A 137 -17.86 -1.74 -0.88
N PHE A 138 -16.68 -2.27 -1.23
CA PHE A 138 -16.39 -2.76 -2.58
C PHE A 138 -17.16 -4.04 -2.93
N TRP A 139 -17.67 -4.78 -1.94
CA TRP A 139 -18.49 -5.97 -2.18
C TRP A 139 -19.84 -5.66 -2.87
N LYS A 140 -20.25 -4.39 -2.88
CA LYS A 140 -21.42 -3.91 -3.64
C LYS A 140 -21.20 -3.85 -5.16
N PHE A 141 -19.96 -4.01 -5.61
CA PHE A 141 -19.57 -3.87 -7.02
C PHE A 141 -19.13 -5.24 -7.54
N PRO A 142 -20.00 -6.03 -8.19
CA PRO A 142 -19.73 -7.44 -8.51
C PRO A 142 -18.58 -7.65 -9.49
N HIS A 143 -18.23 -6.63 -10.27
CA HIS A 143 -17.10 -6.65 -11.19
C HIS A 143 -15.80 -6.11 -10.57
N THR A 144 -15.81 -5.72 -9.30
CA THR A 144 -14.63 -5.23 -8.57
C THR A 144 -14.15 -6.28 -7.58
N ASP A 145 -12.93 -6.77 -7.80
CA ASP A 145 -12.19 -7.48 -6.77
C ASP A 145 -11.16 -6.53 -6.15
N ILE A 146 -11.45 -6.04 -4.95
CA ILE A 146 -10.59 -5.03 -4.32
C ILE A 146 -9.21 -5.61 -3.98
N TYR A 147 -9.12 -6.91 -3.69
CA TYR A 147 -7.87 -7.55 -3.32
C TYR A 147 -6.95 -7.73 -4.54
N GLN A 148 -7.53 -7.90 -5.74
CA GLN A 148 -6.78 -7.88 -7.00
C GLN A 148 -6.48 -6.45 -7.49
N ALA A 149 -7.32 -5.48 -7.15
CA ALA A 149 -7.11 -4.09 -7.54
C ALA A 149 -5.98 -3.40 -6.75
N ILE A 150 -5.63 -3.90 -5.56
CA ILE A 150 -4.56 -3.33 -4.74
C ILE A 150 -3.24 -3.37 -5.50
N SER A 151 -2.66 -2.19 -5.68
CA SER A 151 -1.40 -2.01 -6.39
C SER A 151 -0.27 -1.68 -5.43
N TRP A 152 0.94 -2.11 -5.80
CA TRP A 152 2.14 -1.79 -5.06
C TRP A 152 2.49 -0.31 -5.22
N ASP A 153 2.57 0.41 -4.09
CA ASP A 153 3.01 1.81 -4.09
C ASP A 153 4.54 1.86 -4.11
N HIS A 154 5.10 2.12 -5.29
CA HIS A 154 6.55 2.15 -5.48
C HIS A 154 7.22 3.28 -4.70
N LEU A 155 6.56 4.42 -4.57
CA LEU A 155 7.14 5.58 -3.89
C LEU A 155 7.34 5.27 -2.41
N HIS A 156 6.30 4.80 -1.73
CA HIS A 156 6.37 4.50 -0.31
C HIS A 156 7.13 3.20 -0.03
N ALA A 157 7.00 2.16 -0.88
CA ALA A 157 7.67 0.89 -0.62
C ALA A 157 9.16 0.91 -0.96
N TYR A 158 9.54 1.48 -2.12
CA TYR A 158 10.92 1.42 -2.58
C TYR A 158 11.70 2.68 -2.24
N HIS A 159 11.25 3.85 -2.67
CA HIS A 159 12.08 5.05 -2.58
C HIS A 159 12.08 5.64 -1.15
N GLY A 160 10.90 5.77 -0.54
CA GLY A 160 10.75 6.18 0.85
C GLY A 160 11.12 5.06 1.83
N GLY A 161 10.49 3.90 1.71
CA GLY A 161 10.71 2.80 2.65
C GLY A 161 12.07 2.12 2.49
N LEU A 162 12.24 1.29 1.47
CA LEU A 162 13.45 0.46 1.34
C LEU A 162 14.73 1.29 1.17
N PHE A 163 14.73 2.30 0.31
CA PHE A 163 15.92 3.08 0.02
C PHE A 163 16.18 4.11 1.11
N SER A 164 15.29 5.08 1.32
CA SER A 164 15.50 6.15 2.28
C SER A 164 15.62 5.64 3.72
N ASP A 165 14.61 4.91 4.21
CA ASP A 165 14.53 4.57 5.64
C ASP A 165 15.46 3.41 6.06
N HIS A 166 16.00 2.65 5.10
CA HIS A 166 16.85 1.49 5.39
C HIS A 166 18.22 1.56 4.71
N ILE A 167 18.29 1.41 3.38
CA ILE A 167 19.57 1.30 2.66
C ILE A 167 20.42 2.58 2.85
N TRP A 168 19.80 3.75 2.71
CA TRP A 168 20.49 5.02 2.78
C TRP A 168 20.95 5.35 4.21
N GLU A 169 20.15 5.02 5.22
CA GLU A 169 20.58 5.13 6.63
C GLU A 169 21.82 4.28 6.91
N GLU A 170 21.88 3.05 6.39
CA GLU A 170 23.04 2.18 6.54
C GLU A 170 24.28 2.76 5.82
N VAL A 171 24.11 3.26 4.59
CA VAL A 171 25.19 3.91 3.83
C VAL A 171 25.74 5.12 4.58
N LYS A 172 24.87 5.95 5.18
CA LYS A 172 25.30 7.09 6.00
C LYS A 172 26.07 6.63 7.23
N SER A 173 25.55 5.62 7.94
CA SER A 173 26.19 5.04 9.13
C SER A 173 27.62 4.57 8.81
N VAL A 174 27.77 3.75 7.76
CA VAL A 174 29.09 3.25 7.33
C VAL A 174 30.02 4.39 6.90
N ALA A 175 29.52 5.39 6.17
CA ALA A 175 30.33 6.54 5.75
C ALA A 175 30.80 7.38 6.94
N GLU A 176 29.98 7.51 7.99
CA GLU A 176 30.35 8.19 9.23
C GLU A 176 31.43 7.43 10.01
N GLU A 177 31.29 6.09 10.12
CA GLU A 177 32.27 5.22 10.78
C GLU A 177 33.64 5.26 10.11
N LEU A 178 33.67 5.23 8.77
CA LEU A 178 34.91 5.30 7.98
C LEU A 178 35.51 6.71 7.92
N GLY A 179 34.74 7.72 8.34
CA GLY A 179 35.17 9.09 8.54
C GLY A 179 34.95 10.01 7.33
N LYS A 180 35.05 11.32 7.61
CA LYS A 180 34.67 12.42 6.69
C LYS A 180 35.27 12.36 5.28
N ASN A 181 36.44 11.72 5.12
CA ASN A 181 37.06 11.56 3.80
C ASN A 181 36.23 10.65 2.90
N VAL A 182 35.60 9.61 3.45
CA VAL A 182 34.71 8.70 2.70
C VAL A 182 33.42 9.41 2.32
N SER A 183 32.78 10.14 3.26
CA SER A 183 31.59 10.94 2.94
C SER A 183 31.86 11.95 1.80
N LYS A 184 33.03 12.60 1.83
CA LYS A 184 33.45 13.52 0.75
C LYS A 184 33.72 12.80 -0.56
N LEU A 185 34.25 11.58 -0.52
CA LEU A 185 34.46 10.76 -1.71
C LEU A 185 33.13 10.40 -2.37
N ILE A 186 32.13 9.98 -1.59
CA ILE A 186 30.78 9.67 -2.07
C ILE A 186 30.15 10.91 -2.73
N ASP A 187 30.19 12.06 -2.06
CA ASP A 187 29.69 13.32 -2.62
C ASP A 187 30.39 13.67 -3.95
N THR A 188 31.72 13.50 -4.01
CA THR A 188 32.51 13.79 -5.22
C THR A 188 32.18 12.86 -6.38
N GLN A 189 31.98 11.57 -6.11
CA GLN A 189 31.63 10.58 -7.13
C GLN A 189 30.22 10.82 -7.67
N VAL A 190 29.25 11.09 -6.80
CA VAL A 190 27.88 11.38 -7.23
C VAL A 190 27.78 12.71 -7.97
N ASP A 191 28.53 13.73 -7.57
CA ASP A 191 28.61 15.02 -8.29
C ASP A 191 29.24 14.88 -9.68
N ALA A 192 30.13 13.89 -9.87
CA ALA A 192 30.75 13.60 -11.16
C ALA A 192 29.84 12.85 -12.14
N LEU A 193 28.69 12.31 -11.68
CA LEU A 193 27.74 11.66 -12.57
C LEU A 193 27.15 12.69 -13.56
N PRO A 194 26.93 12.31 -14.83
CA PRO A 194 26.34 13.21 -15.81
C PRO A 194 24.92 13.62 -15.39
N THR A 195 24.57 14.86 -15.68
CA THR A 195 23.20 15.34 -15.49
C THR A 195 22.28 14.67 -16.51
N TRP A 196 21.10 14.27 -16.07
CA TRP A 196 20.07 13.69 -16.94
C TRP A 196 18.80 14.53 -16.89
N SER A 197 18.14 14.68 -18.03
CA SER A 197 16.90 15.47 -18.12
C SER A 197 15.82 14.86 -17.24
N GLY A 198 15.26 15.66 -16.34
CA GLY A 198 14.19 15.23 -15.43
C GLY A 198 14.65 14.53 -14.15
N SER A 199 15.96 14.43 -13.89
CA SER A 199 16.50 13.93 -12.62
C SER A 199 17.34 14.99 -11.91
N ASN A 200 17.25 15.00 -10.58
CA ASN A 200 18.01 15.92 -9.72
C ASN A 200 19.52 15.62 -9.78
N HIS A 201 20.34 16.67 -9.86
CA HIS A 201 21.79 16.56 -9.67
C HIS A 201 22.15 16.78 -8.20
N PHE A 202 23.06 15.95 -7.66
CA PHE A 202 23.41 15.99 -6.25
C PHE A 202 24.90 16.26 -6.09
N SER A 203 25.25 17.50 -5.76
CA SER A 203 26.64 17.88 -5.48
C SER A 203 27.07 17.58 -4.05
N SER A 204 26.12 17.30 -3.15
CA SER A 204 26.36 16.78 -1.81
C SER A 204 25.21 15.87 -1.40
N ILE A 205 25.24 14.63 -1.88
CA ILE A 205 24.18 13.64 -1.65
C ILE A 205 24.08 13.24 -0.17
N ILE A 206 25.20 13.18 0.56
CA ILE A 206 25.24 12.82 1.99
C ILE A 206 24.38 13.78 2.82
N LYS A 207 24.42 15.09 2.50
CA LYS A 207 23.63 16.11 3.19
C LYS A 207 22.23 16.30 2.61
N THR A 208 22.02 15.88 1.36
CA THR A 208 20.72 16.07 0.69
C THR A 208 19.63 15.18 1.28
N GLY A 209 20.00 14.02 1.83
CA GLY A 209 19.06 13.10 2.49
C GLY A 209 18.27 13.73 3.64
N GLU A 210 18.77 14.78 4.28
CA GLU A 210 18.08 15.46 5.39
C GLU A 210 16.86 16.31 4.94
N PHE A 211 16.77 16.62 3.63
CA PHE A 211 15.72 17.49 3.05
C PHE A 211 15.14 16.91 1.75
N ALA A 212 15.17 15.58 1.63
CA ALA A 212 14.70 14.88 0.46
C ALA A 212 13.18 14.58 0.56
N ASP A 213 12.48 14.76 -0.56
CA ASP A 213 11.10 14.31 -0.74
C ASP A 213 11.10 12.98 -1.53
N GLY A 214 9.93 12.39 -1.73
CA GLY A 214 9.80 11.11 -2.44
C GLY A 214 10.48 11.09 -3.82
N SER A 215 10.39 12.19 -4.57
CA SER A 215 11.02 12.31 -5.90
C SER A 215 12.55 12.38 -5.81
N LYS A 216 13.09 13.06 -4.80
CA LYS A 216 14.55 13.06 -4.56
C LYS A 216 15.05 11.69 -4.14
N TYR A 217 14.32 10.96 -3.29
CA TYR A 217 14.69 9.59 -2.94
C TYR A 217 14.66 8.65 -4.14
N GLU A 218 13.69 8.82 -5.03
CA GLU A 218 13.65 8.09 -6.30
C GLU A 218 14.92 8.34 -7.13
N ASP A 219 15.26 9.60 -7.37
CA ASP A 219 16.46 9.97 -8.13
C ASP A 219 17.77 9.51 -7.46
N MET A 220 17.86 9.59 -6.13
CA MET A 220 19.01 9.09 -5.36
C MET A 220 19.14 7.57 -5.52
N SER A 221 18.03 6.83 -5.39
CA SER A 221 18.02 5.36 -5.50
C SER A 221 18.43 4.87 -6.90
N LYS A 222 18.04 5.59 -7.95
CA LYS A 222 18.45 5.28 -9.34
C LYS A 222 19.95 5.46 -9.54
N LYS A 223 20.55 6.49 -8.95
CA LYS A 223 21.99 6.77 -9.06
C LYS A 223 22.85 5.75 -8.32
N HIS A 224 22.36 5.17 -7.24
CA HIS A 224 23.03 4.08 -6.54
C HIS A 224 23.16 2.81 -7.40
N LEU A 225 22.21 2.55 -8.30
CA LEU A 225 22.18 1.34 -9.15
C LEU A 225 22.95 1.47 -10.48
N LEU A 226 23.42 2.68 -10.84
CA LEU A 226 24.05 2.93 -12.14
C LEU A 226 25.54 2.56 -12.21
N GLU A 227 26.15 2.12 -11.11
CA GLU A 227 27.54 1.65 -11.13
C GLU A 227 27.70 0.23 -11.73
N ASP A 228 26.62 -0.56 -11.86
CA ASP A 228 26.66 -1.96 -12.30
C ASP A 228 26.27 -2.19 -13.79
N ILE A 229 26.00 -1.15 -14.59
CA ILE A 229 25.58 -1.29 -16.00
C ILE A 229 26.63 -0.72 -16.97
N SER A 230 27.90 -0.86 -16.65
CA SER A 230 28.98 -0.61 -17.60
C SER A 230 29.90 -1.83 -17.73
N TYR A 231 29.45 -2.79 -18.53
CA TYR A 231 30.28 -3.81 -19.16
C TYR A 231 30.55 -3.43 -20.62
#